data_AF-A0A1Q5UEV3-F1
#
_entry.id   AF-A0A1Q5UEV3-F1
#
_cell.length_a   1.000
_cell.length_b   1.000
_cell.length_c   1.000
_cell.angle_alpha   90.00
_cell.angle_beta   90.00
_cell.angle_gamma   90.00
#
_symmetry.space_group_name_H-M   'P 1'
#
loop_
_entity.id
_entity.type
_entity.pdbx_description
1 polymer ?
#
loop_
_entity_poly.entity_id
_entity_poly.type
_entity_poly.pdbx_seq_one_letter_code
_entity_poly.pdbx_strand_id
1 'polypeptide(L)'
;MSMGSSLGPTFAGIIADHLHDWRWLFRITSILLGANLLSCLAMLPETHHNHRDPSQESQSLEQGKSNEESDHCNTVEHVDEVPQRQPLIHLWFERSFYVPQTVKSYKPYFQYLLDLLLLLITPEIIVTVLMWACTIGWVLVASIMSAIYYGSPPFSWSSQEIGLLNLGPFVGLVLGFPLGGPVADKVILYIAKNKEDPDPRGRLVLLLIGGIISPLGCLLMGLSLQNQWHWMGFAAGWGMLAFGITSSCSILLTYSIDRFKQKAGHVGLVVQMITYLLSFAMTYCTVDWYTAQGALKQFGTMAGILWVCYLLGFCLYYIPLGTRG
;
A
#
# COMPACT_ATOMS: atom_id res chain seq x y z
N MET A 1 -7.06 1.79 1.94
CA MET A 1 -6.75 2.87 2.91
C MET A 1 -6.50 4.24 2.25
N SER A 2 -6.34 4.35 0.93
CA SER A 2 -5.92 5.60 0.27
C SER A 2 -7.00 6.68 0.10
N MET A 3 -8.29 6.39 0.32
CA MET A 3 -9.36 7.40 0.14
C MET A 3 -9.30 8.53 1.18
N GLY A 4 -8.79 8.25 2.39
CA GLY A 4 -8.69 9.25 3.45
C GLY A 4 -7.74 10.40 3.13
N SER A 5 -6.67 10.15 2.37
CA SER A 5 -5.67 11.17 2.04
C SER A 5 -6.19 12.24 1.07
N SER A 6 -7.17 11.93 0.23
CA SER A 6 -7.80 12.93 -0.67
C SER A 6 -8.96 13.67 0.00
N LEU A 7 -9.70 13.02 0.90
CA LEU A 7 -10.80 13.65 1.62
C LEU A 7 -10.32 14.62 2.70
N GLY A 8 -9.21 14.31 3.38
CA GLY A 8 -8.65 15.14 4.45
C GLY A 8 -8.47 16.61 4.06
N PRO A 9 -7.75 16.92 2.97
CA PRO A 9 -7.57 18.29 2.49
C PRO A 9 -8.88 18.99 2.09
N THR A 10 -9.85 18.28 1.53
CA THR A 10 -11.16 18.85 1.16
C THR A 10 -11.95 19.28 2.39
N PHE A 11 -12.03 18.43 3.42
CA PHE A 11 -12.66 18.81 4.69
C PHE A 11 -11.87 19.90 5.40
N ALA A 12 -10.53 19.86 5.31
CA ALA A 12 -9.69 20.86 5.93
C ALA A 12 -9.89 22.27 5.33
N GLY A 13 -10.05 22.37 4.01
CA GLY A 13 -10.35 23.63 3.34
C GLY A 13 -11.69 24.24 3.78
N ILE A 14 -12.74 23.42 3.93
CA ILE A 14 -14.08 23.86 4.37
C ILE A 14 -14.04 24.37 5.82
N ILE A 15 -13.35 23.64 6.71
CA ILE A 15 -13.25 23.98 8.13
C ILE A 15 -12.42 25.26 8.32
N ALA A 16 -11.34 25.43 7.56
CA ALA A 16 -10.50 26.63 7.63
C ALA A 16 -11.29 27.90 7.27
N ASP A 17 -12.16 27.84 6.27
CA ASP A 17 -12.95 28.99 5.82
C ASP A 17 -14.10 29.31 6.81
N HIS A 18 -14.80 28.28 7.31
CA HIS A 18 -15.94 28.47 8.21
C HIS A 18 -15.56 28.90 9.63
N LEU A 19 -14.41 28.43 10.16
CA LEU A 19 -14.02 28.73 11.54
C LEU A 19 -12.94 29.83 11.64
N HIS A 20 -12.37 30.32 10.54
CA HIS A 20 -11.30 31.34 10.47
C HIS A 20 -10.03 31.04 11.31
N ASP A 21 -10.00 29.89 12.00
CA ASP A 21 -8.93 29.41 12.87
C ASP A 21 -8.42 28.05 12.37
N TRP A 22 -7.21 28.02 11.79
CA TRP A 22 -6.56 26.80 11.33
C TRP A 22 -6.34 25.75 12.43
N ARG A 23 -6.30 26.18 13.70
CA ARG A 23 -6.06 25.34 14.89
C ARG A 23 -7.19 24.33 15.12
N TRP A 24 -8.41 24.65 14.66
CA TRP A 24 -9.55 23.75 14.79
C TRP A 24 -9.43 22.48 13.95
N LEU A 25 -8.65 22.52 12.87
CA LEU A 25 -8.28 21.33 12.10
C LEU A 25 -7.61 20.30 13.02
N PHE A 26 -6.54 20.70 13.70
CA PHE A 26 -5.80 19.82 14.61
C PHE A 26 -6.66 19.26 15.75
N ARG A 27 -7.62 20.04 16.25
CA ARG A 27 -8.56 19.59 17.29
C ARG A 27 -9.49 18.50 16.75
N ILE A 28 -10.10 18.70 15.59
CA ILE A 28 -11.02 17.73 14.97
C ILE A 28 -10.26 16.45 14.60
N THR A 29 -9.07 16.56 14.00
CA THR A 29 -8.24 15.39 13.67
C THR A 29 -7.84 14.62 14.92
N SER A 30 -7.52 15.31 16.02
CA SER A 30 -7.19 14.67 17.30
C SER A 30 -8.39 13.95 17.93
N ILE A 31 -9.60 14.51 17.85
CA ILE A 31 -10.82 13.88 18.34
C ILE A 31 -11.13 12.62 17.52
N LEU A 32 -11.06 12.69 16.19
CA LEU A 32 -11.26 11.55 15.30
C LEU A 32 -10.22 10.45 15.54
N LEU A 33 -8.95 10.83 15.75
CA LEU A 33 -7.88 9.88 16.07
C LEU A 33 -8.12 9.23 17.44
N GLY A 34 -8.54 10.00 18.44
CA GLY A 34 -8.89 9.49 19.76
C GLY A 34 -10.09 8.54 19.71
N ALA A 35 -11.12 8.86 18.92
CA ALA A 35 -12.25 8.00 18.68
C ALA A 35 -11.86 6.70 17.95
N ASN A 36 -10.99 6.79 16.94
CA ASN A 36 -10.45 5.61 16.25
C ASN A 36 -9.62 4.74 17.20
N LEU A 37 -8.80 5.35 18.07
CA LEU A 37 -8.05 4.64 19.11
C LEU A 37 -8.99 3.94 20.10
N LEU A 38 -10.01 4.64 20.60
CA LEU A 38 -11.04 4.07 21.48
C LEU A 38 -11.80 2.94 20.81
N SER A 39 -12.12 3.08 19.52
CA SER A 39 -12.76 2.02 18.73
C SER A 39 -11.84 0.82 18.54
N CYS A 40 -10.54 1.04 18.27
CA CYS A 40 -9.55 -0.01 18.18
C CYS A 40 -9.42 -0.75 19.52
N LEU A 41 -9.40 -0.03 20.64
CA LEU A 41 -9.41 -0.64 21.98
C LEU A 41 -10.69 -1.47 22.15
N ALA A 42 -11.88 -0.88 21.99
CA ALA A 42 -13.15 -1.59 22.17
C ALA A 42 -13.34 -2.80 21.24
N MET A 43 -12.82 -2.75 20.00
CA MET A 43 -12.89 -3.83 19.01
C MET A 43 -11.71 -4.82 19.08
N LEU A 44 -10.91 -4.82 20.16
CA LEU A 44 -9.78 -5.73 20.33
C LEU A 44 -10.05 -7.00 21.20
N PRO A 45 -11.12 -7.81 21.02
CA PRO A 45 -11.01 -9.22 21.39
C PRO A 45 -10.22 -9.93 20.28
N GLU A 46 -8.96 -10.24 20.57
CA GLU A 46 -7.99 -10.72 19.59
C GLU A 46 -8.48 -11.83 18.65
N THR A 47 -8.28 -11.62 17.34
CA THR A 47 -8.29 -12.66 16.31
C THR A 47 -6.90 -13.27 16.14
N HIS A 48 -6.25 -13.74 17.21
CA HIS A 48 -5.11 -14.66 17.05
C HIS A 48 -5.65 -16.08 16.90
N HIS A 49 -6.09 -16.44 15.69
CA HIS A 49 -6.26 -17.85 15.35
C HIS A 49 -4.85 -18.46 15.31
N ASN A 50 -4.54 -19.30 16.30
CA ASN A 50 -3.30 -20.04 16.33
C ASN A 50 -3.33 -21.00 15.12
N HIS A 51 -2.69 -20.63 14.00
CA HIS A 51 -2.42 -21.59 12.94
C HIS A 51 -1.48 -22.62 13.55
N ARG A 52 -2.03 -23.77 13.93
CA ARG A 52 -1.26 -24.97 14.24
C ARG A 52 -0.45 -25.27 12.98
N ASP A 53 0.87 -25.20 13.08
CA ASP A 53 1.76 -25.48 11.95
C ASP A 53 1.46 -26.89 11.41
N PRO A 54 1.17 -27.07 10.10
CA PRO A 54 0.96 -28.39 9.49
C PRO A 54 2.17 -29.35 9.62
N SER A 55 3.34 -28.82 9.98
CA SER A 55 4.56 -29.59 10.22
C SER A 55 4.52 -30.42 11.51
N GLN A 56 3.69 -30.08 12.52
CA GLN A 56 3.52 -30.92 13.72
C GLN A 56 2.56 -32.10 13.51
N GLU A 57 1.60 -31.98 12.59
CA GLU A 57 0.67 -33.07 12.24
C GLU A 57 1.35 -34.12 11.35
N SER A 58 2.26 -33.71 10.48
CA SER A 58 3.00 -34.62 9.61
C SER A 58 4.04 -35.46 10.37
N GLN A 59 4.69 -34.88 11.39
CA GLN A 59 5.64 -35.61 12.25
C GLN A 59 4.98 -36.57 13.25
N SER A 60 3.72 -36.31 13.63
CA SER A 60 2.95 -37.24 14.48
C SER A 60 2.31 -38.39 13.67
N LEU A 61 2.06 -38.21 12.37
CA LEU A 61 1.51 -39.24 11.48
C LEU A 61 2.56 -40.21 10.92
N GLU A 62 3.83 -39.82 10.76
CA GLU A 62 4.90 -40.74 10.32
C GLU A 62 5.58 -41.50 11.47
N GLN A 63 5.53 -40.98 12.70
CA GLN A 63 6.13 -41.66 13.87
C GLN A 63 5.17 -42.67 14.54
N GLY A 64 3.90 -42.68 14.15
CA GLY A 64 2.86 -43.59 14.63
C GLY A 64 2.61 -44.84 13.76
N LYS A 65 3.46 -45.15 12.78
CA LYS A 65 3.28 -46.30 11.88
C LYS A 65 4.32 -47.42 11.99
N SER A 66 5.23 -47.35 12.96
CA SER A 66 6.33 -48.34 13.07
C SER A 66 6.48 -49.02 14.42
N ASN A 67 5.47 -49.01 15.29
CA ASN A 67 5.48 -49.78 16.55
C ASN A 67 4.04 -50.11 17.01
N GLU A 68 3.38 -51.03 16.32
CA GLU A 68 2.28 -51.82 16.90
C GLU A 68 2.60 -53.30 16.67
N GLU A 69 3.26 -53.90 17.65
CA GLU A 69 3.11 -55.32 17.97
C GLU A 69 3.39 -55.52 19.46
N SER A 70 2.42 -56.10 20.17
CA SER A 70 2.49 -56.72 21.51
C SER A 70 2.12 -55.88 22.74
N ASP A 71 0.98 -56.27 23.33
CA ASP A 71 0.73 -56.46 24.77
C ASP A 71 0.71 -55.28 25.77
N HIS A 72 -0.51 -55.03 26.26
CA HIS A 72 -0.93 -55.15 27.67
C HIS A 72 -1.64 -53.93 28.30
N CYS A 73 -2.67 -54.29 29.07
CA CYS A 73 -3.64 -53.51 29.82
C CYS A 73 -3.02 -52.57 30.88
N ASN A 74 -3.56 -51.34 31.03
CA ASN A 74 -4.04 -50.72 32.29
C ASN A 74 -4.36 -49.21 32.13
N THR A 75 -5.60 -48.83 32.48
CA THR A 75 -6.06 -47.63 33.23
C THR A 75 -5.36 -46.28 32.90
N VAL A 76 -6.03 -45.21 32.47
CA VAL A 76 -7.09 -44.43 33.15
C VAL A 76 -7.77 -43.53 32.11
N GLU A 77 -9.09 -43.63 31.96
CA GLU A 77 -9.90 -42.57 31.35
C GLU A 77 -9.92 -41.36 32.29
N HIS A 78 -9.39 -40.22 31.83
CA HIS A 78 -9.84 -38.91 32.30
C HIS A 78 -10.04 -38.03 31.07
N VAL A 79 -11.24 -38.12 30.51
CA VAL A 79 -11.71 -37.25 29.42
C VAL A 79 -12.92 -36.48 29.95
N ASP A 80 -12.94 -35.20 29.56
CA ASP A 80 -13.98 -34.17 29.75
C ASP A 80 -13.94 -33.33 31.03
N GLU A 81 -12.92 -32.47 31.14
CA GLU A 81 -13.16 -31.11 31.66
C GLU A 81 -13.59 -30.19 30.51
N VAL A 82 -14.89 -29.87 30.50
CA VAL A 82 -15.46 -28.74 29.74
C VAL A 82 -14.72 -27.46 30.17
N PRO A 83 -14.18 -26.62 29.25
CA PRO A 83 -13.47 -25.42 29.66
C PRO A 83 -14.45 -24.47 30.37
N GLN A 84 -14.18 -24.19 31.64
CA GLN A 84 -14.84 -23.14 32.41
C GLN A 84 -14.89 -21.83 31.59
N ARG A 85 -16.11 -21.31 31.36
CA ARG A 85 -16.30 -19.99 30.75
C ARG A 85 -15.69 -18.92 31.66
N GLN A 86 -14.45 -18.52 31.38
CA GLN A 86 -13.86 -17.33 31.95
C GLN A 86 -14.62 -16.08 31.47
N PRO A 87 -14.76 -15.03 32.29
CA PRO A 87 -15.45 -13.83 31.89
C PRO A 87 -14.72 -13.18 30.71
N LEU A 88 -15.46 -12.83 29.65
CA LEU A 88 -14.92 -12.26 28.40
C LEU A 88 -14.05 -11.02 28.63
N ILE A 89 -14.28 -10.29 29.73
CA ILE A 89 -13.52 -9.09 30.12
C ILE A 89 -12.11 -9.46 30.61
N HIS A 90 -11.96 -10.58 31.34
CA HIS A 90 -10.64 -11.03 31.80
C HIS A 90 -9.80 -11.54 30.62
N LEU A 91 -10.42 -12.33 29.72
CA LEU A 91 -9.79 -12.77 28.48
C LEU A 91 -9.42 -11.59 27.56
N TRP A 92 -10.26 -10.54 27.52
CA TRP A 92 -9.96 -9.32 26.79
C TRP A 92 -8.75 -8.59 27.41
N PHE A 93 -8.71 -8.40 28.72
CA PHE A 93 -7.58 -7.72 29.38
C PHE A 93 -6.27 -8.50 29.26
N GLU A 94 -6.34 -9.82 29.39
CA GLU A 94 -5.19 -10.72 29.33
C GLU A 94 -4.68 -10.93 27.90
N ARG A 95 -5.51 -10.74 26.85
CA ARG A 95 -5.05 -10.85 25.46
C ARG A 95 -4.68 -9.50 24.85
N SER A 96 -5.40 -8.42 25.15
CA SER A 96 -5.12 -7.09 24.59
C SER A 96 -3.81 -6.47 25.12
N PHE A 97 -3.39 -6.82 26.34
CA PHE A 97 -2.19 -6.24 26.98
C PHE A 97 -1.03 -7.22 27.14
N TYR A 98 -1.24 -8.51 26.88
CA TYR A 98 -0.21 -9.52 27.05
C TYR A 98 0.16 -10.11 25.68
N VAL A 99 1.32 -9.70 25.17
CA VAL A 99 1.92 -10.35 24.00
C VAL A 99 2.34 -11.75 24.45
N PRO A 100 1.74 -12.85 23.92
CA PRO A 100 2.26 -14.18 24.21
C PRO A 100 3.69 -14.22 23.69
N GLN A 101 4.65 -14.45 24.60
CA GLN A 101 6.04 -14.73 24.24
C GLN A 101 6.05 -16.06 23.47
N THR A 102 5.73 -16.03 22.18
CA THR A 102 6.14 -17.11 21.29
C THR A 102 7.66 -17.11 21.34
N VAL A 103 8.25 -18.19 21.83
CA VAL A 103 9.70 -18.38 21.95
C VAL A 103 10.31 -18.36 20.54
N LYS A 104 10.52 -17.17 19.98
CA LYS A 104 11.19 -16.98 18.70
C LYS A 104 12.68 -17.04 18.96
N SER A 105 13.32 -18.04 18.35
CA SER A 105 14.78 -18.18 18.25
C SER A 105 15.42 -16.81 17.98
N TYR A 106 16.28 -16.39 18.90
CA TYR A 106 16.96 -15.09 18.91
C TYR A 106 18.03 -15.05 17.80
N LYS A 107 17.61 -15.06 16.54
CA LYS A 107 18.49 -14.61 15.46
C LYS A 107 18.69 -13.10 15.66
N PRO A 108 19.92 -12.59 15.60
CA PRO A 108 20.18 -11.18 15.84
C PRO A 108 19.34 -10.36 14.85
N TYR A 109 18.59 -9.37 15.36
CA TYR A 109 17.76 -8.46 14.55
C TYR A 109 18.54 -7.87 13.35
N PHE A 110 19.86 -7.70 13.50
CA PHE A 110 20.77 -7.25 12.47
C PHE A 110 20.89 -8.20 11.26
N GLN A 111 20.86 -9.53 11.46
CA GLN A 111 20.87 -10.49 10.36
C GLN A 111 19.58 -10.44 9.54
N TYR A 112 18.43 -10.23 10.20
CA TYR A 112 17.17 -10.03 9.48
C TYR A 112 17.18 -8.73 8.67
N LEU A 113 17.76 -7.65 9.21
CA LEU A 113 17.91 -6.38 8.51
C LEU A 113 18.82 -6.53 7.27
N LEU A 114 19.94 -7.24 7.39
CA LEU A 114 20.85 -7.52 6.27
C LEU A 114 20.20 -8.40 5.20
N ASP A 115 19.48 -9.46 5.59
CA ASP A 115 18.75 -10.31 4.65
C ASP A 115 17.69 -9.51 3.87
N LEU A 116 17.07 -8.53 4.53
CA LEU A 116 16.08 -7.65 3.91
C LEU A 116 16.71 -6.62 2.95
N LEU A 117 17.88 -6.08 3.30
CA LEU A 117 18.64 -5.20 2.42
C LEU A 117 19.17 -5.95 1.20
N LEU A 118 19.61 -7.20 1.39
CA LEU A 118 20.01 -8.07 0.27
C LEU A 118 18.82 -8.38 -0.64
N LEU A 119 17.64 -8.59 -0.06
CA LEU A 119 16.40 -8.77 -0.81
C LEU A 119 16.09 -7.57 -1.69
N LEU A 120 16.27 -6.35 -1.16
CA LEU A 120 16.03 -5.11 -1.87
C LEU A 120 16.94 -4.93 -3.09
N ILE A 121 18.14 -5.53 -3.07
CA ILE A 121 19.08 -5.48 -4.22
C ILE A 121 18.56 -6.31 -5.41
N THR A 122 17.54 -7.17 -5.20
CA THR A 122 16.92 -7.93 -6.28
C THR A 122 16.31 -6.95 -7.29
N PRO A 123 16.67 -7.03 -8.60
CA PRO A 123 16.25 -6.05 -9.61
C PRO A 123 14.73 -5.94 -9.74
N GLU A 124 14.01 -7.04 -9.50
CA GLU A 124 12.55 -7.05 -9.47
C GLU A 124 12.01 -6.09 -8.40
N ILE A 125 12.55 -6.14 -7.17
CA ILE A 125 12.06 -5.31 -6.07
C ILE A 125 12.45 -3.84 -6.30
N ILE A 126 13.68 -3.57 -6.76
CA ILE A 126 14.12 -2.20 -7.06
C ILE A 126 13.15 -1.51 -8.01
N VAL A 127 12.76 -2.18 -9.09
CA VAL A 127 11.83 -1.59 -10.06
C VAL A 127 10.44 -1.43 -9.48
N THR A 128 9.93 -2.38 -8.70
CA THR A 128 8.64 -2.19 -8.02
C THR A 128 8.62 -1.01 -7.05
N VAL A 129 9.67 -0.85 -6.23
CA VAL A 129 9.86 0.27 -5.30
C VAL A 129 9.98 1.58 -6.07
N LEU A 130 10.78 1.62 -7.14
CA LEU A 130 10.96 2.82 -7.95
C LEU A 130 9.64 3.26 -8.60
N MET A 131 8.90 2.33 -9.19
CA MET A 131 7.58 2.61 -9.78
C MET A 131 6.59 3.12 -8.75
N TRP A 132 6.52 2.48 -7.59
CA TRP A 132 5.63 2.91 -6.51
C TRP A 132 6.04 4.29 -5.97
N ALA A 133 7.34 4.54 -5.81
CA ALA A 133 7.86 5.81 -5.31
C ALA A 133 7.61 6.96 -6.28
N CYS A 134 7.82 6.75 -7.59
CA CYS A 134 7.53 7.73 -8.63
C CYS A 134 6.04 8.07 -8.65
N THR A 135 5.15 7.06 -8.60
CA THR A 135 3.71 7.29 -8.68
C THR A 135 3.19 8.06 -7.47
N ILE A 136 3.57 7.69 -6.24
CA ILE A 136 3.14 8.44 -5.05
C ILE A 136 3.84 9.79 -4.93
N GLY A 137 5.11 9.88 -5.28
CA GLY A 137 5.83 11.14 -5.35
C GLY A 137 5.13 12.11 -6.28
N TRP A 138 4.71 11.68 -7.48
CA TRP A 138 4.09 12.58 -8.45
C TRP A 138 2.69 13.05 -8.02
N VAL A 139 1.92 12.23 -7.28
CA VAL A 139 0.67 12.70 -6.63
C VAL A 139 0.97 13.84 -5.67
N LEU A 140 2.01 13.70 -4.83
CA LEU A 140 2.39 14.71 -3.84
C LEU A 140 2.88 16.00 -4.51
N VAL A 141 3.69 15.86 -5.57
CA VAL A 141 4.11 16.98 -6.41
C VAL A 141 2.92 17.71 -6.99
N ALA A 142 1.97 16.99 -7.60
CA ALA A 142 0.76 17.60 -8.15
C ALA A 142 -0.04 18.35 -7.06
N SER A 143 -0.13 17.78 -5.85
CA SER A 143 -0.77 18.43 -4.71
C SER A 143 -0.12 19.76 -4.36
N ILE A 144 1.21 19.80 -4.21
CA ILE A 144 1.94 21.02 -3.81
C ILE A 144 1.89 22.06 -4.93
N MET A 145 2.10 21.64 -6.17
CA MET A 145 2.04 22.53 -7.33
C MET A 145 0.65 23.14 -7.47
N SER A 146 -0.41 22.37 -7.24
CA SER A 146 -1.77 22.91 -7.28
C SER A 146 -2.01 24.01 -6.23
N ALA A 147 -1.50 23.83 -5.00
CA ALA A 147 -1.63 24.82 -3.94
C ALA A 147 -0.85 26.11 -4.25
N ILE A 148 0.38 25.99 -4.77
CA ILE A 148 1.22 27.15 -5.13
C ILE A 148 0.64 27.88 -6.34
N TYR A 149 0.23 27.16 -7.37
CA TYR A 149 -0.22 27.72 -8.63
C TYR A 149 -1.56 28.46 -8.49
N TYR A 150 -2.57 27.82 -7.91
CA TYR A 150 -3.89 28.41 -7.74
C TYR A 150 -3.97 29.41 -6.57
N GLY A 151 -3.04 29.31 -5.60
CA GLY A 151 -2.89 30.28 -4.51
C GLY A 151 -2.19 31.57 -4.94
N SER A 152 -1.47 31.58 -6.06
CA SER A 152 -0.79 32.77 -6.57
C SER A 152 -1.69 33.61 -7.50
N PRO A 153 -1.45 34.93 -7.65
CA PRO A 153 -2.13 35.74 -8.66
C PRO A 153 -1.86 35.15 -10.06
N PRO A 154 -2.87 35.01 -10.96
CA PRO A 154 -4.11 35.77 -11.08
C PRO A 154 -5.40 35.12 -10.50
N PHE A 155 -5.35 33.88 -10.01
CA PHE A 155 -6.55 33.17 -9.53
C PHE A 155 -6.83 33.43 -8.05
N SER A 156 -5.78 33.55 -7.21
CA SER A 156 -5.87 33.85 -5.77
C SER A 156 -7.02 33.11 -5.06
N TRP A 157 -7.10 31.81 -5.29
CA TRP A 157 -8.19 30.98 -4.79
C TRP A 157 -8.17 30.84 -3.27
N SER A 158 -9.36 30.74 -2.68
CA SER A 158 -9.48 30.49 -1.25
C SER A 158 -9.00 29.08 -0.90
N SER A 159 -8.67 28.84 0.38
CA SER A 159 -8.27 27.51 0.84
C SER A 159 -9.35 26.44 0.60
N GLN A 160 -10.63 26.84 0.56
CA GLN A 160 -11.74 25.94 0.24
C GLN A 160 -11.71 25.49 -1.23
N GLU A 161 -11.47 26.42 -2.17
CA GLU A 161 -11.41 26.14 -3.60
C GLU A 161 -10.22 25.22 -3.96
N ILE A 162 -9.06 25.45 -3.34
CA ILE A 162 -7.89 24.57 -3.48
C ILE A 162 -8.19 23.19 -2.87
N GLY A 163 -8.90 23.14 -1.74
CA GLY A 163 -9.36 21.90 -1.13
C GLY A 163 -10.33 21.10 -2.02
N LEU A 164 -11.21 21.77 -2.75
CA LEU A 164 -12.15 21.17 -3.71
C LEU A 164 -11.44 20.53 -4.90
N LEU A 165 -10.27 21.02 -5.30
CA LEU A 165 -9.45 20.41 -6.36
C LEU A 165 -9.06 18.94 -6.04
N ASN A 166 -8.98 18.58 -4.76
CA ASN A 166 -8.70 17.22 -4.30
C ASN A 166 -9.86 16.23 -4.55
N LEU A 167 -11.02 16.71 -4.99
CA LEU A 167 -12.09 15.83 -5.47
C LEU A 167 -11.71 15.11 -6.77
N GLY A 168 -10.85 15.72 -7.62
CA GLY A 168 -10.30 15.07 -8.81
C GLY A 168 -9.58 13.76 -8.51
N PRO A 169 -8.51 13.77 -7.68
CA PRO A 169 -7.85 12.54 -7.25
C PRO A 169 -8.79 11.60 -6.50
N PHE A 170 -9.72 12.09 -5.67
CA PHE A 170 -10.71 11.24 -5.00
C PHE A 170 -11.54 10.38 -5.98
N VAL A 171 -12.06 10.97 -7.06
CA VAL A 171 -12.78 10.23 -8.11
C VAL A 171 -11.86 9.21 -8.76
N GLY A 172 -10.61 9.58 -9.04
CA GLY A 172 -9.59 8.67 -9.56
C GLY A 172 -9.32 7.46 -8.64
N LEU A 173 -9.22 7.68 -7.33
CA LEU A 173 -9.04 6.61 -6.33
C LEU A 173 -10.25 5.67 -6.29
N VAL A 174 -11.47 6.21 -6.31
CA VAL A 174 -12.72 5.42 -6.33
C VAL A 174 -12.79 4.53 -7.56
N LEU A 175 -12.44 5.06 -8.74
CA LEU A 175 -12.41 4.30 -9.97
C LEU A 175 -11.25 3.29 -10.01
N GLY A 176 -10.12 3.60 -9.38
CA GLY A 176 -8.94 2.75 -9.34
C GLY A 176 -9.07 1.54 -8.40
N PHE A 177 -9.84 1.69 -7.32
CA PHE A 177 -10.09 0.63 -6.33
C PHE A 177 -10.63 -0.69 -6.92
N PRO A 178 -11.72 -0.69 -7.73
CA PRO A 178 -12.23 -1.93 -8.30
C PRO A 178 -11.23 -2.60 -9.25
N LEU A 179 -10.39 -1.81 -9.94
CA LEU A 179 -9.37 -2.35 -10.84
C LEU A 179 -8.23 -3.02 -10.04
N GLY A 180 -7.73 -2.35 -9.00
CA GLY A 180 -6.59 -2.83 -8.20
C GLY A 180 -6.89 -4.00 -7.25
N GLY A 181 -8.16 -4.23 -6.91
CA GLY A 181 -8.58 -5.33 -6.02
C GLY A 181 -9.41 -6.39 -6.74
N PRO A 182 -10.74 -6.25 -6.80
CA PRO A 182 -11.64 -7.30 -7.33
C PRO A 182 -11.31 -7.77 -8.74
N VAL A 183 -10.94 -6.85 -9.65
CA VAL A 183 -10.60 -7.22 -11.03
C VAL A 183 -9.25 -7.94 -11.06
N ALA A 184 -8.25 -7.47 -10.31
CA ALA A 184 -6.98 -8.16 -10.17
C ALA A 184 -7.19 -9.60 -9.65
N ASP A 185 -7.95 -9.76 -8.57
CA ASP A 185 -8.31 -11.05 -7.97
C ASP A 185 -9.00 -11.99 -8.96
N LYS A 186 -9.94 -11.48 -9.76
CA LYS A 186 -10.62 -12.26 -10.81
C LYS A 186 -9.67 -12.72 -11.91
N VAL A 187 -8.76 -11.86 -12.36
CA VAL A 187 -7.76 -12.21 -13.39
C VAL A 187 -6.86 -13.33 -12.90
N ILE A 188 -6.47 -13.30 -11.62
CA ILE A 188 -5.67 -14.37 -11.01
C ILE A 188 -6.43 -15.68 -10.97
N LEU A 189 -7.68 -15.65 -10.50
CA LEU A 189 -8.52 -16.85 -10.44
C LEU A 189 -8.75 -17.44 -11.84
N TYR A 190 -8.87 -16.59 -12.85
CA TYR A 190 -8.98 -17.03 -14.23
C TYR A 190 -7.69 -17.72 -14.72
N ILE A 191 -6.52 -17.14 -14.43
CA ILE A 191 -5.22 -17.71 -14.81
C ILE A 191 -4.95 -19.01 -14.04
N ALA A 192 -5.31 -19.06 -12.76
CA ALA A 192 -5.19 -20.25 -11.91
C ALA A 192 -6.11 -21.40 -12.33
N LYS A 193 -7.24 -21.10 -13.01
CA LYS A 193 -8.10 -22.14 -13.58
C LYS A 193 -7.54 -22.78 -14.85
N ASN A 194 -6.61 -22.11 -15.54
CA ASN A 194 -6.09 -22.53 -16.83
C ASN A 194 -4.65 -23.08 -16.80
N LYS A 195 -3.96 -23.02 -15.65
CA LYS A 195 -2.61 -23.55 -15.45
C LYS A 195 -2.54 -24.29 -14.11
N GLU A 196 -1.89 -25.46 -14.10
CA GLU A 196 -1.66 -26.26 -12.89
C GLU A 196 -0.82 -25.50 -11.84
N ASP A 197 0.12 -24.67 -12.29
CA ASP A 197 0.88 -23.74 -11.43
C ASP A 197 0.51 -22.28 -11.75
N PRO A 198 -0.27 -21.60 -10.88
CA PRO A 198 -0.59 -20.20 -11.06
C PRO A 198 0.64 -19.34 -10.82
N ASP A 199 1.30 -18.95 -11.90
CA ASP A 199 2.33 -17.92 -11.83
C ASP A 199 1.69 -16.64 -11.25
N PRO A 200 2.27 -16.06 -10.16
CA PRO A 200 1.87 -14.73 -9.69
C PRO A 200 2.08 -13.66 -10.77
N ARG A 201 2.69 -14.06 -11.89
CA ARG A 201 3.02 -13.19 -13.00
C ARG A 201 1.83 -12.63 -13.76
N GLY A 202 0.71 -13.33 -13.73
CA GLY A 202 -0.49 -12.94 -14.47
C GLY A 202 -1.09 -11.58 -14.08
N ARG A 203 -0.78 -11.11 -12.86
CA ARG A 203 -1.34 -9.87 -12.27
C ARG A 203 -0.79 -8.61 -12.91
N LEU A 204 0.45 -8.65 -13.41
CA LEU A 204 1.14 -7.47 -13.93
C LEU A 204 0.55 -6.93 -15.23
N VAL A 205 -0.30 -7.70 -15.93
CA VAL A 205 -1.01 -7.20 -17.11
C VAL A 205 -1.90 -6.01 -16.74
N LEU A 206 -2.47 -5.98 -15.54
CA LEU A 206 -3.23 -4.83 -15.05
C LEU A 206 -2.36 -3.60 -14.79
N LEU A 207 -1.06 -3.80 -14.52
CA LEU A 207 -0.09 -2.71 -14.32
C LEU A 207 0.06 -1.87 -15.60
N LEU A 208 -0.14 -2.47 -16.78
CA LEU A 208 -0.03 -1.78 -18.06
C LEU A 208 -1.14 -0.74 -18.27
N ILE A 209 -2.35 -1.02 -17.76
CA ILE A 209 -3.47 -0.07 -17.78
C ILE A 209 -3.10 1.16 -16.94
N GLY A 210 -2.60 0.94 -15.72
CA GLY A 210 -2.08 2.01 -14.88
C GLY A 210 -0.90 2.75 -15.53
N GLY A 211 -0.01 2.01 -16.19
CA GLY A 211 1.19 2.55 -16.85
C GLY A 211 0.92 3.44 -18.05
N ILE A 212 -0.23 3.32 -18.70
CA ILE A 212 -0.64 4.22 -19.78
C ILE A 212 -1.38 5.43 -19.20
N ILE A 213 -2.30 5.20 -18.26
CA ILE A 213 -3.20 6.24 -17.73
C ILE A 213 -2.44 7.24 -16.85
N SER A 214 -1.54 6.78 -15.97
CA SER A 214 -0.80 7.67 -15.04
C SER A 214 0.03 8.75 -15.75
N PRO A 215 0.90 8.41 -16.72
CA PRO A 215 1.69 9.41 -17.42
C PRO A 215 0.87 10.27 -18.38
N LEU A 216 -0.21 9.75 -18.97
CA LEU A 216 -1.16 10.58 -19.71
C LEU A 216 -1.77 11.65 -18.78
N GLY A 217 -2.08 11.28 -17.54
CA GLY A 217 -2.48 12.22 -16.49
C GLY A 217 -1.45 13.30 -16.21
N CYS A 218 -0.16 12.93 -16.08
CA CYS A 218 0.94 13.90 -15.95
C CYS A 218 1.00 14.88 -17.13
N LEU A 219 0.93 14.38 -18.36
CA LEU A 219 0.96 15.24 -19.56
C LEU A 219 -0.25 16.19 -19.59
N LEU A 220 -1.44 15.68 -19.27
CA LEU A 220 -2.65 16.48 -19.24
C LEU A 220 -2.56 17.60 -18.19
N MET A 221 -1.99 17.32 -17.01
CA MET A 221 -1.73 18.34 -15.99
C MET A 221 -0.75 19.41 -16.50
N GLY A 222 0.37 19.00 -17.10
CA GLY A 222 1.37 19.92 -17.64
C GLY A 222 0.82 20.84 -18.74
N LEU A 223 0.05 20.28 -19.67
CA LEU A 223 -0.62 21.02 -20.74
C LEU A 223 -1.69 21.97 -20.20
N SER A 224 -2.44 21.53 -19.19
CA SER A 224 -3.48 22.35 -18.55
C SER A 224 -2.87 23.60 -17.89
N LEU A 225 -1.72 23.45 -17.22
CA LEU A 225 -1.01 24.57 -16.60
C LEU A 225 -0.39 25.51 -17.64
N GLN A 226 0.20 24.97 -18.72
CA GLN A 226 0.84 25.81 -19.73
C GLN A 226 -0.18 26.66 -20.49
N ASN A 227 -1.28 26.05 -20.94
CA ASN A 227 -2.26 26.70 -21.78
C ASN A 227 -3.34 27.44 -21.00
N GLN A 228 -3.24 27.53 -19.67
CA GLN A 228 -4.24 28.13 -18.79
C GLN A 228 -5.65 27.56 -19.03
N TRP A 229 -5.74 26.25 -19.26
CA TRP A 229 -7.04 25.60 -19.47
C TRP A 229 -7.89 25.67 -18.21
N HIS A 230 -9.19 25.39 -18.36
CA HIS A 230 -10.08 25.31 -17.23
C HIS A 230 -9.54 24.33 -16.18
N TRP A 231 -9.68 24.65 -14.89
CA TRP A 231 -9.14 23.88 -13.76
C TRP A 231 -9.54 22.40 -13.78
N MET A 232 -10.67 22.07 -14.42
CA MET A 232 -11.13 20.71 -14.64
C MET A 232 -10.11 19.86 -15.40
N GLY A 233 -9.34 20.44 -16.33
CA GLY A 233 -8.29 19.72 -17.06
C GLY A 233 -7.17 19.24 -16.14
N PHE A 234 -6.74 20.09 -15.21
CA PHE A 234 -5.77 19.72 -14.19
C PHE A 234 -6.35 18.68 -13.22
N ALA A 235 -7.58 18.88 -12.73
CA ALA A 235 -8.24 17.95 -11.82
C ALA A 235 -8.45 16.56 -12.45
N ALA A 236 -8.78 16.51 -13.75
CA ALA A 236 -8.90 15.26 -14.51
C ALA A 236 -7.55 14.55 -14.65
N GLY A 237 -6.49 15.28 -15.00
CA GLY A 237 -5.14 14.73 -15.08
C GLY A 237 -4.63 14.21 -13.73
N TRP A 238 -4.95 14.92 -12.64
CA TRP A 238 -4.64 14.49 -11.28
C TRP A 238 -5.45 13.25 -10.88
N GLY A 239 -6.72 13.17 -11.28
CA GLY A 239 -7.57 11.99 -11.16
C GLY A 239 -7.01 10.76 -11.88
N MET A 240 -6.53 10.92 -13.12
CA MET A 240 -5.87 9.84 -13.87
C MET A 240 -4.61 9.33 -13.17
N LEU A 241 -3.81 10.24 -12.60
CA LEU A 241 -2.64 9.86 -11.82
C LEU A 241 -3.02 9.11 -10.52
N ALA A 242 -4.07 9.57 -9.83
CA ALA A 242 -4.62 8.93 -8.63
C ALA A 242 -5.21 7.53 -8.91
N PHE A 243 -5.79 7.33 -10.08
CA PHE A 243 -6.22 6.01 -10.55
C PHE A 243 -5.02 5.07 -10.73
N GLY A 244 -3.97 5.60 -11.35
CA GLY A 244 -2.70 4.93 -11.58
C GLY A 244 -2.01 4.41 -10.33
N ILE A 245 -1.85 5.27 -9.33
CA ILE A 245 -1.26 4.90 -8.04
C ILE A 245 -2.09 3.83 -7.33
N THR A 246 -3.43 3.93 -7.30
CA THR A 246 -4.28 2.99 -6.55
C THR A 246 -4.19 1.59 -7.15
N SER A 247 -4.32 1.49 -8.46
CA SER A 247 -4.19 0.23 -9.18
C SER A 247 -2.79 -0.36 -9.05
N SER A 248 -1.74 0.45 -9.26
CA SER A 248 -0.36 -0.02 -9.24
C SER A 248 0.10 -0.42 -7.83
N CYS A 249 -0.23 0.37 -6.80
CA CYS A 249 0.13 0.11 -5.40
C CYS A 249 -0.40 -1.23 -4.92
N SER A 250 -1.67 -1.54 -5.19
CA SER A 250 -2.27 -2.82 -4.78
C SER A 250 -1.58 -4.00 -5.44
N ILE A 251 -1.31 -3.92 -6.75
CA ILE A 251 -0.68 -5.00 -7.51
C ILE A 251 0.78 -5.21 -7.06
N LEU A 252 1.54 -4.13 -6.91
CA LEU A 252 2.95 -4.18 -6.51
C LEU A 252 3.10 -4.73 -5.10
N LEU A 253 2.26 -4.28 -4.15
CA LEU A 253 2.30 -4.75 -2.78
C LEU A 253 2.00 -6.26 -2.69
N THR A 254 0.93 -6.72 -3.34
CA THR A 254 0.59 -8.13 -3.31
C THR A 254 1.63 -8.98 -4.05
N TYR A 255 2.23 -8.46 -5.13
CA TYR A 255 3.35 -9.12 -5.80
C TYR A 255 4.57 -9.29 -4.89
N SER A 256 4.97 -8.24 -4.16
CA SER A 256 6.10 -8.31 -3.22
C SER A 256 5.84 -9.33 -2.10
N ILE A 257 4.60 -9.41 -1.61
CA ILE A 257 4.18 -10.38 -0.58
C ILE A 257 4.24 -11.81 -1.14
N ASP A 258 3.71 -12.04 -2.34
CA ASP A 258 3.62 -13.36 -2.96
C ASP A 258 5.00 -13.93 -3.31
N ARG A 259 5.97 -13.08 -3.67
CA ARG A 259 7.36 -13.50 -3.92
C ARG A 259 8.09 -13.92 -2.65
N PHE A 260 7.75 -13.35 -1.48
CA PHE A 260 8.47 -13.56 -0.22
C PHE A 260 7.56 -14.00 0.92
N LYS A 261 6.78 -15.07 0.70
CA LYS A 261 5.77 -15.59 1.65
C LYS A 261 6.31 -15.84 3.07
N GLN A 262 7.54 -16.34 3.21
CA GLN A 262 8.13 -16.65 4.51
C GLN A 262 8.46 -15.40 5.37
N LYS A 263 8.60 -14.22 4.75
CA LYS A 263 8.94 -12.96 5.43
C LYS A 263 8.04 -11.79 4.99
N ALA A 264 6.82 -12.09 4.55
CA ALA A 264 5.92 -11.13 3.88
C ALA A 264 5.72 -9.82 4.67
N GLY A 265 5.48 -9.92 5.99
CA GLY A 265 5.25 -8.74 6.84
C GLY A 265 6.45 -7.80 6.92
N HIS A 266 7.67 -8.33 7.00
CA HIS A 266 8.88 -7.51 7.08
C HIS A 266 9.21 -6.87 5.73
N VAL A 267 9.06 -7.62 4.64
CA VAL A 267 9.36 -7.16 3.27
C VAL A 267 8.44 -6.01 2.87
N GLY A 268 7.12 -6.16 3.10
CA GLY A 268 6.15 -5.11 2.76
C GLY A 268 6.45 -3.79 3.47
N LEU A 269 6.87 -3.84 4.74
CA LEU A 269 7.16 -2.65 5.54
C LEU A 269 8.40 -1.91 5.01
N VAL A 270 9.46 -2.63 4.64
CA VAL A 270 10.69 -2.00 4.14
C VAL A 270 10.54 -1.47 2.72
N VAL A 271 9.86 -2.21 1.84
CA VAL A 271 9.46 -1.72 0.51
C VAL A 271 8.70 -0.40 0.66
N GLN A 272 7.76 -0.34 1.60
CA GLN A 272 6.98 0.85 1.86
C GLN A 272 7.82 2.02 2.40
N MET A 273 8.72 1.76 3.35
CA MET A 273 9.61 2.76 3.95
C MET A 273 10.47 3.44 2.89
N ILE A 274 11.11 2.65 2.01
CA ILE A 274 11.99 3.18 0.96
C ILE A 274 11.18 3.95 -0.07
N THR A 275 10.00 3.44 -0.41
CA THR A 275 9.05 4.14 -1.30
C THR A 275 8.78 5.54 -0.76
N TYR A 276 8.38 5.68 0.51
CA TYR A 276 8.08 6.98 1.09
C TYR A 276 9.29 7.89 1.22
N LEU A 277 10.46 7.34 1.55
CA LEU A 277 11.71 8.11 1.61
C LEU A 277 12.06 8.71 0.24
N LEU A 278 11.95 7.92 -0.82
CA LEU A 278 12.23 8.37 -2.19
C LEU A 278 11.20 9.40 -2.66
N SER A 279 9.92 9.19 -2.36
CA SER A 279 8.86 10.16 -2.68
C SER A 279 9.00 11.47 -1.91
N PHE A 280 9.48 11.42 -0.67
CA PHE A 280 9.83 12.62 0.09
C PHE A 280 10.97 13.39 -0.58
N ALA A 281 12.05 12.70 -0.97
CA ALA A 281 13.18 13.33 -1.66
C ALA A 281 12.74 14.02 -2.96
N MET A 282 11.91 13.34 -3.76
CA MET A 282 11.31 13.90 -4.97
C MET A 282 10.50 15.17 -4.69
N THR A 283 9.66 15.11 -3.66
CA THR A 283 8.78 16.22 -3.26
C THR A 283 9.59 17.44 -2.81
N TYR A 284 10.69 17.22 -2.10
CA TYR A 284 11.58 18.29 -1.64
C TYR A 284 12.20 19.08 -2.81
N CYS A 285 12.68 18.39 -3.85
CA CYS A 285 13.30 19.02 -5.01
C CYS A 285 12.30 19.68 -5.98
N THR A 286 11.00 19.54 -5.75
CA THR A 286 9.96 19.88 -6.73
C THR A 286 9.80 21.38 -6.94
N VAL A 287 9.90 22.18 -5.87
CA VAL A 287 9.71 23.64 -5.96
C VAL A 287 10.86 24.30 -6.74
N ASP A 288 12.09 23.87 -6.47
CA ASP A 288 13.28 24.33 -7.21
C ASP A 288 13.22 23.90 -8.68
N TRP A 289 12.73 22.67 -8.94
CA TRP A 289 12.56 22.18 -10.30
C TRP A 289 11.49 22.98 -11.08
N TYR A 290 10.38 23.31 -10.42
CA TYR A 290 9.30 24.12 -10.99
C TYR A 290 9.80 25.52 -11.39
N THR A 291 10.55 26.18 -10.50
CA THR A 291 11.07 27.53 -10.76
C THR A 291 12.15 27.55 -11.84
N ALA A 292 12.94 26.49 -11.98
CA ALA A 292 14.01 26.42 -12.99
C ALA A 292 13.51 26.08 -14.41
N GLN A 293 12.55 25.17 -14.57
CA GLN A 293 12.15 24.62 -15.88
C GLN A 293 10.72 24.95 -16.30
N GLY A 294 9.88 25.41 -15.36
CA GLY A 294 8.47 25.68 -15.59
C GLY A 294 7.60 24.42 -15.61
N ALA A 295 6.27 24.63 -15.52
CA ALA A 295 5.28 23.57 -15.36
C ALA A 295 5.34 22.49 -16.46
N LEU A 296 5.35 22.90 -17.74
CA LEU A 296 5.26 21.94 -18.85
C LEU A 296 6.44 20.98 -18.87
N LYS A 297 7.66 21.50 -18.75
CA LYS A 297 8.88 20.68 -18.82
C LYS A 297 8.96 19.74 -17.61
N GLN A 298 8.57 20.21 -16.43
CA GLN A 298 8.51 19.39 -15.23
C GLN A 298 7.48 18.25 -15.36
N PHE A 299 6.22 18.55 -15.69
CA PHE A 299 5.21 17.50 -15.84
C PHE A 299 5.47 16.58 -17.05
N GLY A 300 6.10 17.07 -18.11
CA GLY A 300 6.53 16.27 -19.26
C GLY A 300 7.66 15.30 -18.94
N THR A 301 8.67 15.76 -18.19
CA THR A 301 9.77 14.89 -17.72
C THR A 301 9.27 13.87 -16.69
N MET A 302 8.35 14.27 -15.80
CA MET A 302 7.64 13.37 -14.89
C MET A 302 6.90 12.26 -15.64
N ALA A 303 6.19 12.58 -16.73
CA ALA A 303 5.50 11.61 -17.57
C ALA A 303 6.49 10.65 -18.25
N GLY A 304 7.61 11.18 -18.76
CA GLY A 304 8.68 10.38 -19.37
C GLY A 304 9.32 9.40 -18.39
N ILE A 305 9.64 9.85 -17.17
CA ILE A 305 10.19 8.99 -16.11
C ILE A 305 9.20 7.87 -15.77
N LEU A 306 7.90 8.19 -15.66
CA LEU A 306 6.88 7.16 -15.43
C LEU A 306 6.84 6.14 -16.57
N TRP A 307 6.81 6.58 -17.83
CA TRP A 307 6.86 5.67 -18.99
C TRP A 307 8.05 4.73 -18.92
N VAL A 308 9.25 5.26 -18.66
CA VAL A 308 10.47 4.45 -18.54
C VAL A 308 10.36 3.47 -17.38
N CYS A 309 9.85 3.87 -16.22
CA CYS A 309 9.69 2.98 -15.08
C CYS A 309 8.68 1.85 -15.38
N TYR A 310 7.54 2.16 -16.01
CA TYR A 310 6.55 1.15 -16.41
C TYR A 310 7.07 0.21 -17.50
N LEU A 311 7.84 0.74 -18.47
CA LEU A 311 8.49 -0.07 -19.50
C LEU A 311 9.58 -0.98 -18.92
N LEU A 312 10.38 -0.49 -17.98
CA LEU A 312 11.37 -1.32 -17.27
C LEU A 312 10.69 -2.42 -16.47
N GLY A 313 9.59 -2.11 -15.78
CA GLY A 313 8.76 -3.10 -15.07
C GLY A 313 8.21 -4.16 -16.02
N PHE A 314 7.78 -3.77 -17.22
CA PHE A 314 7.32 -4.70 -18.25
C PHE A 314 8.47 -5.56 -18.81
N CYS A 315 9.59 -4.95 -19.19
CA CYS A 315 10.74 -5.62 -19.81
C CYS A 315 11.39 -6.65 -18.87
N LEU A 316 11.67 -6.28 -17.61
CA LEU A 316 12.26 -7.19 -16.63
C LEU A 316 11.38 -8.41 -16.33
N TYR A 317 10.10 -8.30 -16.65
CA TYR A 317 9.13 -9.32 -16.32
C TYR A 317 8.88 -10.32 -17.43
N TYR A 318 8.86 -9.86 -18.68
CA TYR A 318 8.75 -10.69 -19.86
C TYR A 318 10.09 -11.31 -20.27
N ILE A 319 11.21 -10.68 -19.92
CA ILE A 319 12.53 -11.30 -20.05
C ILE A 319 12.69 -12.23 -18.85
N PRO A 320 12.72 -13.56 -19.02
CA PRO A 320 13.05 -14.46 -17.94
C PRO A 320 14.52 -14.22 -17.60
N LEU A 321 14.78 -13.35 -16.63
CA LEU A 321 16.06 -13.34 -15.93
C LEU A 321 16.14 -14.67 -15.20
N GLY A 322 16.76 -15.63 -15.86
CA GLY A 322 17.00 -16.98 -15.38
C GLY A 322 17.67 -16.91 -14.02
N THR A 323 16.86 -17.00 -12.97
CA THR A 323 17.30 -17.28 -11.62
C THR A 323 16.69 -18.61 -11.24
N ARG A 324 17.25 -19.66 -11.88
CA ARG A 324 17.50 -20.92 -11.19
C ARG A 324 18.57 -20.61 -10.14
N GLY A 325 18.28 -20.90 -8.88
CA GLY A 325 19.17 -20.73 -7.75
C GLY A 325 18.37 -20.85 -6.47
#